data_AF-A0A0P7U8Z6-F1
#
_entry.id   AF-A0A0P7U8Z6-F1
#
_cell.length_a   1.000
_cell.length_b   1.000
_cell.length_c   1.000
_cell.angle_alpha   90.00
_cell.angle_beta   90.00
_cell.angle_gamma   90.00
#
_symmetry.space_group_name_H-M   'P 1'
#
loop_
_entity.id
_entity.type
_entity.pdbx_description
1 polymer ?
#
loop_
_entity_poly.entity_id
_entity_poly.type
_entity_poly.pdbx_seq_one_letter_code
_entity_poly.pdbx_strand_id
1 'polypeptide(L)'
;VELGVLEEAEFYNITPLIKLIKERILERDCKATQVPPKHVYRVLQCQEEELTQMVSTMSDGWKFEQMVNIGSSYSYGTEDQAEFLCVVSKELHTPGSGTCTEQSHKTKAAGVQEEDGASRDEAEGEGHAHPSEWIRD
;
A
#
# COMPACT_ATOMS: atom_id res chain seq x y z
N VAL A 1 -4.82 27.20 3.80
CA VAL A 1 -4.80 27.12 5.28
C VAL A 1 -3.65 26.23 5.73
N GLU A 2 -3.55 24.96 5.31
CA GLU A 2 -2.49 24.03 5.79
C GLU A 2 -1.06 24.47 5.48
N LEU A 3 -0.81 25.10 4.33
CA LEU A 3 0.51 25.67 4.01
C LEU A 3 0.94 26.79 4.96
N GLY A 4 0.00 27.61 5.44
CA GLY A 4 0.29 28.66 6.43
C GLY A 4 0.58 28.07 7.82
N VAL A 5 -0.12 26.99 8.19
CA VAL A 5 0.15 26.27 9.45
C VAL A 5 1.53 25.58 9.39
N LEU A 6 1.94 25.09 8.22
CA LEU A 6 3.28 24.54 8.04
C LEU A 6 4.36 25.63 8.20
N GLU A 7 4.15 26.79 7.60
CA GLU A 7 5.06 27.94 7.70
C GLU A 7 5.21 28.42 9.16
N GLU A 8 4.10 28.51 9.90
CA GLU A 8 4.15 28.83 11.34
C GLU A 8 4.87 27.73 12.15
N ALA A 9 4.63 26.45 11.86
CA ALA A 9 5.31 25.35 12.55
C ALA A 9 6.82 25.34 12.28
N GLU A 10 7.25 25.73 11.07
CA GLU A 10 8.66 25.91 10.70
C GLU A 10 9.26 27.15 11.38
N PHE A 11 8.53 28.25 11.48
CA PHE A 11 8.95 29.46 12.19
C PHE A 11 9.25 29.20 13.68
N TYR A 12 8.40 28.40 14.34
CA TYR A 12 8.60 28.01 15.74
C TYR A 12 9.46 26.75 15.91
N ASN A 13 9.94 26.15 14.82
CA ASN A 13 10.77 24.95 14.79
C ASN A 13 10.18 23.73 15.52
N ILE A 14 8.86 23.53 15.42
CA ILE A 14 8.13 22.44 16.10
C ILE A 14 8.19 21.18 15.23
N THR A 15 9.32 20.46 15.28
CA THR A 15 9.62 19.31 14.40
C THR A 15 8.53 18.23 14.31
N PRO A 16 7.91 17.77 15.42
CA PRO A 16 6.85 16.76 15.35
C PRO A 16 5.61 17.25 14.58
N LEU A 17 5.28 18.53 14.72
CA LEU A 17 4.13 19.15 14.07
C LEU A 17 4.38 19.35 12.57
N ILE A 18 5.59 19.81 12.20
CA ILE A 18 6.04 19.90 10.80
C ILE A 18 5.89 18.55 10.09
N LYS A 19 6.32 17.45 10.74
CA LYS A 19 6.20 16.10 10.18
C LYS A 19 4.75 15.71 9.91
N LEU A 20 3.87 15.91 10.90
CA LEU A 20 2.44 15.58 10.78
C LEU A 20 1.73 16.41 9.71
N ILE A 21 2.06 17.71 9.59
CA ILE A 21 1.46 18.58 8.59
C ILE A 21 1.93 18.19 7.17
N LYS A 22 3.23 17.90 7.00
CA LYS A 22 3.78 17.42 5.71
C LYS A 22 3.13 16.10 5.30
N GLU A 23 2.98 15.16 6.23
CA GLU A 23 2.29 13.89 5.99
C GLU A 23 0.82 14.09 5.58
N ARG A 24 0.08 14.95 6.28
CA ARG A 24 -1.31 15.24 5.96
C ARG A 24 -1.46 15.91 4.58
N ILE A 25 -0.60 16.87 4.25
CA ILE A 25 -0.60 17.54 2.95
C ILE A 25 -0.32 16.51 1.85
N LEU A 26 0.68 15.66 2.02
CA LEU A 26 0.99 14.57 1.08
C LEU A 26 -0.20 13.62 0.89
N GLU A 27 -0.85 13.19 1.98
CA GLU A 27 -2.03 12.31 1.90
C GLU A 27 -3.16 12.96 1.10
N ARG A 28 -3.43 14.25 1.37
CA ARG A 28 -4.47 15.01 0.68
C ARG A 28 -4.15 15.20 -0.80
N ASP A 29 -2.91 15.53 -1.14
CA ASP A 29 -2.49 15.76 -2.52
C ASP A 29 -2.45 14.45 -3.33
N CYS A 30 -2.10 13.32 -2.69
CA CYS A 30 -2.22 11.98 -3.29
C CYS A 30 -3.69 11.61 -3.60
N LYS A 31 -4.63 11.93 -2.70
CA LYS A 31 -6.07 11.72 -2.95
C LYS A 31 -6.63 12.67 -4.01
N ALA A 32 -6.19 13.93 -4.01
CA ALA A 32 -6.64 14.93 -4.96
C ALA A 32 -6.10 14.71 -6.39
N THR A 33 -4.95 14.05 -6.51
CA THR A 33 -4.31 13.73 -7.81
C THR A 33 -4.70 12.34 -8.34
N GLN A 34 -5.76 11.71 -7.81
CA GLN A 34 -6.27 10.49 -8.41
C GLN A 34 -6.78 10.77 -9.82
N VAL A 35 -5.97 10.40 -10.80
CA VAL A 35 -6.36 10.29 -12.21
C VAL A 35 -7.54 9.31 -12.29
N PRO A 36 -8.53 9.53 -13.16
CA PRO A 36 -9.61 8.58 -13.39
C PRO A 36 -9.06 7.16 -13.53
N PRO A 37 -9.65 6.17 -12.83
CA PRO A 37 -9.16 4.81 -12.86
C PRO A 37 -9.10 4.27 -14.29
N LYS A 38 -7.96 3.72 -14.68
CA LYS A 38 -7.84 3.07 -15.99
C LYS A 38 -8.53 1.74 -15.93
N HIS A 39 -9.35 1.42 -16.92
CA HIS A 39 -10.03 0.13 -16.99
C HIS A 39 -9.34 -0.78 -18.02
N VAL A 40 -9.10 -2.03 -17.65
CA VAL A 40 -8.68 -3.09 -18.57
C VAL A 40 -9.87 -3.96 -18.90
N TYR A 41 -10.06 -4.25 -20.18
CA TYR A 41 -11.13 -5.11 -20.66
C TYR A 41 -10.59 -6.44 -21.15
N ARG A 42 -11.33 -7.51 -20.88
CA ARG A 42 -11.13 -8.83 -21.49
C ARG A 42 -12.44 -9.32 -22.07
N VAL A 43 -12.34 -10.15 -23.10
CA VAL A 43 -13.45 -10.87 -23.69
C VAL A 43 -13.20 -12.35 -23.48
N LEU A 44 -14.16 -13.04 -22.88
CA LEU A 44 -14.12 -14.47 -22.63
C LEU A 44 -15.17 -15.14 -23.51
N GLN A 45 -14.78 -16.17 -24.24
CA GLN A 45 -15.69 -17.00 -25.02
C GLN A 45 -16.04 -18.25 -24.24
N CYS A 46 -17.32 -18.61 -24.21
CA CYS A 46 -17.80 -19.85 -23.61
C CYS A 46 -19.03 -20.37 -24.34
N GLN A 47 -19.29 -21.66 -24.21
CA GLN A 47 -20.53 -22.28 -24.65
C GLN A 47 -21.62 -22.07 -23.58
N GLU A 48 -22.90 -22.20 -23.96
CA GLU A 48 -24.07 -21.98 -23.09
C GLU A 48 -24.01 -22.82 -21.80
N GLU A 49 -23.65 -24.10 -21.95
CA GLU A 49 -23.61 -25.09 -20.88
C GLU A 49 -22.52 -24.81 -19.83
N GLU A 50 -21.45 -24.11 -20.23
CA GLU A 50 -20.32 -23.75 -19.35
C GLU A 50 -20.43 -22.32 -18.80
N LEU A 51 -21.32 -21.49 -19.35
CA LEU A 51 -21.40 -20.04 -19.08
C LEU A 51 -21.53 -19.74 -17.58
N THR A 52 -22.49 -20.39 -16.91
CA THR A 52 -22.75 -20.13 -15.48
C THR A 52 -21.53 -20.48 -14.64
N GLN A 53 -20.86 -21.59 -14.95
CA GLN A 53 -19.65 -22.02 -14.26
C GLN A 53 -18.50 -21.04 -14.51
N MET A 54 -18.30 -20.61 -15.76
CA MET A 54 -17.22 -19.68 -16.11
C MET A 54 -17.40 -18.32 -15.42
N VAL A 55 -18.61 -17.77 -15.41
CA VAL A 55 -18.90 -16.48 -14.75
C VAL A 55 -18.78 -16.61 -13.23
N SER A 56 -19.24 -17.73 -12.65
CA SER A 56 -19.19 -17.94 -11.19
C SER A 56 -17.79 -18.18 -10.64
N THR A 57 -16.90 -18.74 -11.45
CA THR A 57 -15.49 -19.00 -11.06
C THR A 57 -14.54 -17.89 -11.45
N MET A 58 -15.06 -16.81 -12.06
CA MET A 58 -14.28 -15.62 -12.37
C MET A 58 -13.65 -15.07 -11.09
N SER A 59 -12.36 -14.73 -11.16
CA SER A 59 -11.64 -14.24 -9.98
C SER A 59 -12.21 -12.93 -9.46
N ASP A 60 -12.13 -12.71 -8.15
CA ASP A 60 -12.52 -11.46 -7.51
C ASP A 60 -11.81 -10.25 -8.15
N GLY A 61 -12.56 -9.16 -8.34
CA GLY A 61 -12.10 -7.93 -8.98
C GLY A 61 -12.26 -7.83 -10.50
N TRP A 62 -12.87 -8.81 -11.18
CA TRP A 62 -13.43 -8.58 -12.52
C TRP A 62 -14.91 -8.21 -12.40
N LYS A 63 -15.29 -7.14 -13.09
CA LYS A 63 -16.66 -6.69 -13.22
C LYS A 63 -17.22 -7.19 -14.55
N PHE A 64 -18.40 -7.78 -14.50
CA PHE A 64 -19.15 -8.13 -15.69
C PHE A 64 -19.71 -6.86 -16.35
N GLU A 65 -19.47 -6.70 -17.65
CA GLU A 65 -19.93 -5.52 -18.41
C GLU A 65 -21.04 -5.87 -19.39
N GLN A 66 -20.86 -6.93 -20.18
CA GLN A 66 -21.83 -7.28 -21.23
C GLN A 66 -21.74 -8.76 -21.62
N MET A 67 -22.89 -9.35 -21.94
CA MET A 67 -23.00 -10.65 -22.62
C MET A 67 -23.43 -10.43 -24.06
N VAL A 68 -22.78 -11.10 -25.00
CA VAL A 68 -23.18 -11.12 -26.40
C VAL A 68 -23.41 -12.57 -26.80
N ASN A 69 -24.61 -12.88 -27.28
CA ASN A 69 -24.89 -14.17 -27.91
C ASN A 69 -24.41 -14.10 -29.37
N ILE A 70 -23.54 -15.01 -29.76
CA ILE A 70 -22.95 -15.10 -31.10
C ILE A 70 -23.35 -16.42 -31.81
N GLY A 71 -24.42 -17.07 -31.36
CA GLY A 71 -24.89 -18.40 -31.80
C GLY A 71 -24.79 -18.64 -33.31
N SER A 72 -24.64 -19.90 -33.71
CA SER A 72 -24.25 -20.20 -35.08
C SER A 72 -25.41 -19.91 -36.04
N SER A 73 -25.16 -19.05 -37.03
CA SER A 73 -26.22 -18.57 -37.93
C SER A 73 -26.66 -19.63 -38.97
N TYR A 74 -26.07 -20.83 -38.94
CA TYR A 74 -26.21 -21.87 -39.97
C TYR A 74 -25.95 -23.29 -39.45
N SER A 75 -26.73 -23.77 -38.48
CA SER A 75 -26.65 -25.17 -38.01
C SER A 75 -27.91 -25.96 -38.38
N TYR A 76 -27.82 -26.72 -39.47
CA TYR A 76 -28.81 -27.74 -39.83
C TYR A 76 -28.41 -29.08 -39.20
N GLY A 77 -29.04 -29.45 -38.07
CA GLY A 77 -29.16 -30.85 -37.67
C GLY A 77 -28.30 -31.37 -36.51
N THR A 78 -27.62 -30.52 -35.74
CA THR A 78 -27.07 -30.88 -34.43
C THR A 78 -27.38 -29.77 -33.44
N GLU A 79 -27.71 -30.12 -32.19
CA GLU A 79 -28.02 -29.18 -31.10
C GLU A 79 -26.97 -28.06 -31.05
N ASP A 80 -27.34 -26.88 -31.58
CA ASP A 80 -26.47 -25.71 -31.60
C ASP A 80 -26.37 -25.18 -30.18
N GLN A 81 -25.34 -25.62 -29.46
CA GLN A 81 -24.98 -25.05 -28.18
C GLN A 81 -24.60 -23.59 -28.45
N ALA A 82 -25.42 -22.64 -27.99
CA ALA A 82 -25.20 -21.23 -28.25
C ALA A 82 -23.85 -20.77 -27.68
N GLU A 83 -23.06 -20.06 -28.47
CA GLU A 83 -21.80 -19.48 -27.99
C GLU A 83 -22.03 -18.04 -27.49
N PHE A 84 -21.30 -17.68 -26.43
CA PHE A 84 -21.36 -16.38 -25.81
C PHE A 84 -19.98 -15.73 -25.71
N LEU A 85 -19.97 -14.41 -25.85
CA LEU A 85 -18.84 -13.55 -25.48
C LEU A 85 -19.20 -12.75 -24.23
N CYS A 86 -18.45 -12.95 -23.15
CA CYS A 86 -18.56 -12.17 -21.92
C CYS A 86 -17.49 -11.08 -21.91
N VAL A 87 -17.91 -9.81 -21.96
CA VAL A 87 -17.05 -8.66 -21.76
C VAL A 87 -16.93 -8.40 -20.26
N VAL A 88 -15.70 -8.36 -19.78
CA VAL A 88 -15.38 -8.10 -18.38
C VAL A 88 -14.39 -6.96 -18.28
N SER A 89 -14.51 -6.15 -17.24
CA SER A 89 -13.59 -5.06 -16.94
C SER A 89 -12.90 -5.27 -15.60
N LYS A 90 -11.72 -4.70 -15.44
CA LYS A 90 -11.04 -4.57 -14.15
C LYS A 90 -10.50 -3.17 -14.03
N GLU A 91 -10.87 -2.51 -12.94
CA GLU A 91 -10.29 -1.23 -12.58
C GLU A 91 -8.82 -1.43 -12.19
N LEU A 92 -7.94 -0.67 -12.83
CA LEU A 92 -6.54 -0.56 -12.47
C LEU A 92 -6.36 0.70 -11.63
N HIS A 93 -6.01 0.50 -10.36
CA HIS A 93 -5.38 1.56 -9.60
C HIS A 93 -3.93 1.68 -10.08
N THR A 94 -3.58 2.82 -10.67
CA THR A 94 -2.17 3.13 -10.94
C THR A 94 -1.54 3.62 -9.64
N PRO A 95 -0.57 2.90 -9.03
CA PRO A 95 0.23 3.46 -7.95
C PRO A 95 1.24 4.43 -8.57
N GLY A 96 0.79 5.63 -8.95
CA GLY A 96 1.49 6.44 -9.95
C GLY A 96 1.25 7.93 -9.89
N SER A 97 0.95 8.48 -8.71
CA SER A 97 1.25 9.90 -8.46
C SER A 97 1.66 10.08 -7.01
N GLY A 98 2.97 9.96 -6.76
CA GLY A 98 3.60 10.16 -5.46
C GLY A 98 3.75 8.87 -4.67
N THR A 99 5.00 8.44 -4.45
CA THR A 99 5.38 7.37 -3.53
C THR A 99 4.75 7.59 -2.14
N CYS A 100 3.68 6.88 -1.82
CA CYS A 100 3.27 6.67 -0.44
C CYS A 100 3.85 5.32 -0.03
N THR A 101 4.99 5.38 0.65
CA THR A 101 5.75 4.25 1.17
C THR A 101 4.84 3.29 1.92
N GLU A 102 4.99 2.00 1.63
CA GLU A 102 4.35 0.89 2.32
C GLU A 102 4.44 1.00 3.85
N GLN A 103 3.33 0.75 4.53
CA GLN A 103 3.29 -0.08 5.74
C GLN A 103 1.84 -0.36 6.13
N SER A 104 1.31 -1.52 5.72
CA SER A 104 0.16 -2.10 6.44
C SER A 104 0.03 -3.60 6.19
N HIS A 105 0.79 -4.39 6.95
CA HIS A 105 0.35 -5.73 7.39
C HIS A 105 0.95 -6.01 8.77
N LYS A 106 0.36 -5.41 9.81
CA LYS A 106 0.61 -5.81 11.19
C LYS A 106 -0.32 -6.97 11.55
N THR A 107 0.13 -8.20 11.31
CA THR A 107 -0.42 -9.36 12.03
C THR A 107 0.30 -9.44 13.37
N LYS A 108 -0.38 -8.98 14.44
CA LYS A 108 0.12 -9.01 15.81
C LYS A 108 0.10 -10.46 16.32
N ALA A 109 1.24 -11.14 16.33
CA ALA A 109 1.45 -12.35 17.12
C ALA A 109 2.07 -11.97 18.47
N ALA A 110 1.49 -12.49 19.54
CA ALA A 110 1.91 -12.27 20.92
C ALA A 110 3.27 -12.93 21.22
N GLY A 111 4.09 -12.25 22.01
CA GLY A 111 5.30 -12.80 22.61
C GLY A 111 5.57 -12.07 23.92
N VAL A 112 5.25 -12.76 25.02
CA VAL A 112 5.56 -12.38 26.41
C VAL A 112 7.04 -12.65 26.65
N GLN A 113 7.74 -11.74 27.33
CA GLN A 113 8.82 -12.08 28.26
C GLN A 113 9.07 -10.92 29.23
N GLU A 114 8.98 -11.28 30.51
CA GLU A 114 9.19 -10.48 31.72
C GLU A 114 10.45 -11.01 32.43
N GLU A 115 10.94 -10.24 33.40
CA GLU A 115 12.05 -10.48 34.36
C GLU A 115 13.49 -10.29 33.87
N ASP A 116 14.46 -9.85 34.67
CA ASP A 116 14.60 -9.17 35.97
C ASP A 116 16.13 -8.97 36.14
N GLY A 117 16.59 -8.15 37.09
CA GLY A 117 17.94 -8.31 37.66
C GLY A 117 18.84 -7.08 37.65
N ALA A 118 18.91 -6.44 38.82
CA ALA A 118 19.91 -5.44 39.20
C ALA A 118 21.35 -6.03 39.30
N SER A 119 22.36 -5.20 39.02
CA SER A 119 23.56 -5.14 39.86
C SER A 119 24.31 -3.83 39.69
N ARG A 120 24.77 -3.32 40.83
CA ARG A 120 25.51 -2.09 41.09
C ARG A 120 26.91 -2.53 41.48
N ASP A 121 27.95 -1.96 40.87
CA ASP A 121 29.29 -1.99 41.45
C ASP A 121 30.06 -0.71 41.07
N GLU A 122 30.34 0.09 42.10
CA GLU A 122 31.40 1.10 42.11
C GLU A 122 32.71 0.39 42.51
N ALA A 123 33.80 0.68 41.81
CA ALA A 123 35.15 0.46 42.34
C ALA A 123 36.11 1.49 41.75
N GLU A 124 36.75 2.22 42.67
CA GLU A 124 37.79 3.21 42.47
C GLU A 124 39.07 2.59 41.89
N GLY A 125 39.88 3.41 41.21
CA GLY A 125 41.21 3.03 40.74
C GLY A 125 41.96 4.22 40.13
N GLU A 126 42.82 4.82 40.96
CA GLU A 126 43.71 5.95 40.68
C GLU A 126 44.70 5.69 39.52
N GLY A 127 45.17 6.79 38.91
CA GLY A 127 46.52 6.86 38.35
C GLY A 127 46.61 7.40 36.92
N HIS A 128 46.89 8.69 36.77
CA HIS A 128 48.22 9.15 36.35
C HIS A 128 48.25 10.69 36.34
N ALA A 129 48.92 11.27 37.33
CA ALA A 129 49.25 12.69 37.35
C ALA A 129 50.35 12.97 36.32
N HIS A 130 50.16 14.02 35.54
CA HIS A 130 51.14 14.63 34.65
C HIS A 130 52.03 15.59 35.47
N PRO A 131 53.34 15.35 35.66
CA PRO A 131 54.19 16.32 36.33
C PRO A 131 54.97 17.09 35.25
N SER A 132 54.51 18.30 34.92
CA SER A 132 55.33 19.25 34.17
C SER A 132 55.38 20.57 34.92
N GLU A 133 56.62 20.95 35.21
CA GLU A 133 57.13 22.31 35.39
C GLU A 133 56.87 23.03 36.72
N TRP A 134 57.83 22.91 37.64
CA TRP A 134 58.36 24.04 38.40
C TRP A 134 59.64 23.66 39.17
N ILE A 135 60.79 24.15 38.71
CA ILE A 135 61.89 24.79 39.47
C ILE A 135 63.23 24.68 38.71
N ARG A 136 63.83 25.86 38.52
CA ARG A 136 65.15 26.16 37.96
C ARG A 136 66.26 25.72 38.92
N ASP A 137 67.40 25.28 38.36
CA ASP A 137 68.70 25.93 38.57
C ASP A 137 69.56 25.75 37.31
#